data_AF-W6U5I8-F1
#
_entry.id   AF-W6U5I8-F1
#
_cell.length_a   1.000
_cell.length_b   1.000
_cell.length_c   1.000
_cell.angle_alpha   90.00
_cell.angle_beta   90.00
_cell.angle_gamma   90.00
#
_symmetry.space_group_name_H-M   'P 1'
#
loop_
_entity.id
_entity.type
_entity.pdbx_description
1 polymer ?
#
loop_
_entity_poly.entity_id
_entity_poly.type
_entity_poly.pdbx_seq_one_letter_code
_entity_poly.pdbx_strand_id
1 'polypeptide(L)'
;MKTLNVILRLLVLGMLLQTGCKQITKSVSDTFKPSDTALKRQAQKHPTAGTTTSTQHIQKSEVIVNGDTLNTEDVHEKTKTLFKDLEKLQKNKTGNNSKEIQEKVNEFLKSINMPQKVNTYPIPQPKTKSKKAFFTEAELEEAERELVNLPQYSGKEIQIYQSVHFDGNGRIRLMLLHPENPKYVDAYEYENGKWSAPKPIQTTSSNIERRLVPINQINFSSALTVLQTYNQKVSQVEGAKPTTYIYLSVWDGRIRWFPGTINGTRERYSIDFEPNGTLKNLKQD
;
A
#
# COMPACT_ATOMS: atom_id res chain seq x y z
N MET A 1 13.55 49.84 27.55
CA MET A 1 14.58 48.90 27.00
C MET A 1 14.05 47.48 26.73
N LYS A 2 13.17 46.88 27.56
CA LYS A 2 12.69 45.50 27.35
C LYS A 2 11.75 45.33 26.14
N THR A 3 10.95 46.34 25.81
CA THR A 3 9.99 46.33 24.69
C THR A 3 10.66 46.46 23.31
N LEU A 4 11.80 47.15 23.22
CA LEU A 4 12.55 47.32 21.97
C LEU A 4 13.20 46.02 21.48
N ASN A 5 13.68 45.19 22.41
CA ASN A 5 14.29 43.89 22.08
C ASN A 5 13.28 42.84 21.60
N VAL A 6 12.00 42.95 22.01
CA VAL A 6 10.94 42.05 21.53
C VAL A 6 10.54 42.40 20.10
N ILE A 7 10.46 43.69 19.78
CA ILE A 7 10.15 44.17 18.42
C ILE A 7 11.29 43.80 17.45
N LEU A 8 12.55 43.93 17.87
CA LEU A 8 13.71 43.55 17.05
C LEU A 8 13.76 42.04 16.76
N ARG A 9 13.37 41.18 17.73
CA ARG A 9 13.31 39.72 17.53
C ARG A 9 12.19 39.30 16.58
N LEU A 10 11.04 39.98 16.60
CA LEU A 10 9.94 39.73 15.67
C LEU A 10 10.27 40.17 14.23
N LEU A 11 11.02 41.26 14.07
CA LEU A 11 11.48 41.75 12.76
C LEU A 11 12.49 40.80 12.09
N VAL A 12 13.40 40.19 12.87
CA VAL A 12 14.37 39.21 12.35
C VAL A 12 13.71 37.88 11.97
N LEU A 13 12.66 37.46 12.70
CA LEU A 13 11.91 36.24 12.38
C LEU A 13 11.04 36.39 11.12
N GLY A 14 10.58 37.61 10.82
CA GLY A 14 9.83 37.93 9.60
C GLY A 14 10.67 37.88 8.31
N MET A 15 11.96 38.25 8.37
CA MET A 15 12.85 38.22 7.19
C MET A 15 13.27 36.80 6.77
N LEU A 16 13.29 35.83 7.69
CA LEU A 16 13.68 34.44 7.40
C LEU A 16 12.58 33.64 6.66
N LEU A 17 11.32 34.09 6.71
CA LEU A 17 10.19 33.39 6.06
C LEU A 17 9.99 33.80 4.59
N GLN A 18 10.63 34.87 4.11
CA GLN A 18 10.43 35.36 2.74
C GLN A 18 11.43 34.82 1.71
N THR A 19 12.47 34.10 2.11
CA THR A 19 13.50 33.56 1.19
C THR A 19 13.24 32.13 0.73
N GLY A 20 12.37 31.37 1.42
CA GLY A 20 12.09 29.97 1.12
C GLY A 20 11.18 29.72 -0.09
N CYS A 21 10.27 30.65 -0.41
CA CYS A 21 9.28 30.41 -1.47
C CYS A 21 9.87 30.51 -2.89
N LYS A 22 10.92 31.31 -3.12
CA LYS A 22 11.47 31.54 -4.48
C LYS A 22 12.29 30.36 -5.04
N GLN A 23 12.91 29.55 -4.19
CA GLN A 23 13.71 28.41 -4.64
C GLN A 23 12.85 27.21 -5.06
N ILE A 24 11.74 26.98 -4.36
CA ILE A 24 10.85 25.83 -4.63
C ILE A 24 10.11 26.04 -5.95
N THR A 25 9.65 27.26 -6.25
CA THR A 25 8.95 27.55 -7.52
C THR A 25 9.88 27.39 -8.73
N LYS A 26 11.17 27.71 -8.58
CA LYS A 26 12.17 27.56 -9.66
C LYS A 26 12.45 26.10 -9.98
N SER A 27 12.62 25.26 -8.96
CA SER A 27 12.87 23.81 -9.15
C SER A 27 11.68 23.09 -9.81
N VAL A 28 10.45 23.52 -9.53
CA VAL A 28 9.25 22.96 -10.16
C VAL A 28 9.11 23.46 -11.60
N SER A 29 9.34 24.75 -11.84
CA SER A 29 9.31 25.31 -13.20
C SER A 29 10.31 24.64 -14.15
N ASP A 30 11.52 24.38 -13.68
CA ASP A 30 12.59 23.75 -14.49
C ASP A 30 12.28 22.28 -14.82
N THR A 31 11.38 21.61 -14.08
CA THR A 31 10.97 20.22 -14.35
C THR A 31 9.88 20.13 -15.42
N PHE A 32 8.98 21.11 -15.48
CA PHE A 32 7.83 21.09 -16.40
C PHE A 32 8.02 21.94 -17.66
N LYS A 33 9.02 22.82 -17.68
CA LYS A 33 9.43 23.62 -18.85
C LYS A 33 10.97 23.73 -18.88
N PRO A 34 11.68 22.73 -19.43
CA PRO A 34 13.13 22.81 -19.50
C PRO A 34 13.53 24.00 -20.37
N SER A 35 14.27 24.95 -19.79
CA SER A 35 14.92 26.02 -20.56
C SER A 35 16.20 25.47 -21.20
N ASP A 36 16.62 26.06 -22.33
CA ASP A 36 17.84 25.67 -23.08
C ASP A 36 19.12 25.65 -22.22
N THR A 37 19.09 26.34 -21.07
CA THR A 37 20.20 26.37 -20.10
C THR A 37 20.32 25.07 -19.29
N ALA A 38 19.21 24.36 -19.04
CA ALA A 38 19.19 23.08 -18.35
C ALA A 38 19.70 21.93 -19.26
N LEU A 39 19.35 21.99 -20.55
CA LEU A 39 19.81 21.03 -21.57
C LEU A 39 21.34 21.07 -21.75
N LYS A 40 21.97 22.24 -21.65
CA LYS A 40 23.44 22.39 -21.73
C LYS A 40 24.19 21.80 -20.53
N ARG A 41 23.59 21.73 -19.34
CA ARG A 41 24.26 21.17 -18.14
C ARG A 41 24.24 19.65 -18.07
N GLN A 42 23.28 19.00 -18.73
CA GLN A 42 23.27 17.53 -18.86
C GLN A 42 24.16 17.03 -20.01
N ALA A 43 24.44 17.87 -21.02
CA ALA A 43 25.26 17.53 -22.17
C ALA A 43 26.79 17.50 -21.91
N GLN A 44 27.26 17.76 -20.68
CA GLN A 44 28.69 17.90 -20.38
C GLN A 44 29.27 16.79 -19.48
N LYS A 45 28.56 15.67 -19.30
CA LYS A 45 29.12 14.44 -18.69
C LYS A 45 29.20 13.30 -19.71
N HIS A 46 30.39 13.22 -20.33
CA HIS A 46 30.99 12.17 -21.17
C HIS A 46 30.38 11.80 -22.54
N PRO A 47 31.23 11.56 -23.57
CA PRO A 47 30.83 11.29 -24.95
C PRO A 47 30.69 9.79 -25.22
N THR A 48 29.91 9.40 -26.24
CA THR A 48 30.37 8.62 -27.42
C THR A 48 29.21 8.43 -28.42
N ALA A 49 29.42 8.99 -29.62
CA ALA A 49 28.95 8.62 -30.96
C ALA A 49 27.51 8.12 -31.24
N GLY A 50 26.86 8.78 -32.21
CA GLY A 50 25.77 8.18 -32.99
C GLY A 50 24.74 9.17 -33.54
N THR A 51 25.13 10.04 -34.48
CA THR A 51 24.20 10.76 -35.37
C THR A 51 23.37 9.77 -36.19
N THR A 52 22.06 9.98 -36.38
CA THR A 52 21.41 10.05 -37.70
C THR A 52 19.95 10.55 -37.59
N THR A 53 19.67 11.46 -38.51
CA THR A 53 18.46 12.21 -38.85
C THR A 53 17.22 11.35 -39.15
N SER A 54 16.05 11.95 -38.89
CA SER A 54 14.69 11.56 -39.25
C SER A 54 14.45 11.48 -40.77
N THR A 55 13.83 10.39 -41.25
CA THR A 55 12.93 10.42 -42.42
C THR A 55 11.87 9.31 -42.29
N GLN A 56 10.60 9.67 -42.53
CA GLN A 56 9.43 8.80 -42.59
C GLN A 56 9.46 7.88 -43.81
N HIS A 57 9.18 6.59 -43.64
CA HIS A 57 8.62 5.74 -44.69
C HIS A 57 7.66 4.71 -44.05
N ILE A 58 6.38 4.80 -44.40
CA ILE A 58 5.37 3.79 -44.05
C ILE A 58 5.65 2.57 -44.92
N GLN A 59 5.99 1.42 -44.32
CA GLN A 59 6.12 0.16 -45.04
C GLN A 59 5.23 -0.88 -44.35
N LYS A 60 4.30 -1.44 -45.14
CA LYS A 60 3.42 -2.54 -44.78
C LYS A 60 4.26 -3.71 -44.27
N SER A 61 4.23 -3.95 -42.97
CA SER A 61 4.96 -5.05 -42.33
C SER A 61 4.07 -6.28 -42.26
N GLU A 62 4.34 -7.25 -43.14
CA GLU A 62 3.85 -8.61 -43.02
C GLU A 62 4.65 -9.31 -41.91
N VAL A 63 3.97 -9.83 -40.89
CA VAL A 63 4.62 -10.46 -39.73
C VAL A 63 4.60 -11.97 -39.94
N ILE A 64 5.75 -12.54 -40.28
CA ILE A 64 5.94 -13.99 -40.44
C ILE A 64 6.22 -14.59 -39.06
N VAL A 65 5.41 -15.57 -38.65
CA VAL A 65 5.64 -16.38 -37.45
C VAL A 65 5.61 -17.84 -37.85
N ASN A 66 6.71 -18.56 -37.62
CA ASN A 66 6.87 -20.01 -37.84
C ASN A 66 6.55 -20.52 -39.26
N GLY A 67 6.82 -19.73 -40.31
CA GLY A 67 6.76 -20.19 -41.70
C GLY A 67 5.37 -20.17 -42.36
N ASP A 68 4.30 -19.82 -41.62
CA ASP A 68 2.99 -19.58 -42.19
C ASP A 68 2.70 -18.07 -42.26
N THR A 69 2.25 -17.61 -43.43
CA THR A 69 1.85 -16.22 -43.66
C THR A 69 0.55 -15.94 -42.92
N LEU A 70 0.61 -15.22 -41.81
CA LEU A 70 -0.59 -14.79 -41.07
C LEU A 70 -1.33 -13.76 -41.92
N ASN A 71 -2.54 -14.09 -42.38
CA ASN A 71 -3.41 -13.13 -43.05
C ASN A 71 -3.80 -12.04 -42.03
N THR A 72 -3.16 -10.88 -42.16
CA THR A 72 -3.31 -9.72 -41.26
C THR A 72 -4.75 -9.21 -41.19
N GLU A 73 -5.57 -9.43 -42.21
CA GLU A 73 -6.98 -9.02 -42.22
C GLU A 73 -7.84 -9.92 -41.33
N ASP A 74 -7.61 -11.24 -41.36
CA ASP A 74 -8.34 -12.22 -40.54
C ASP A 74 -8.05 -12.02 -39.04
N VAL A 75 -6.77 -11.78 -38.70
CA VAL A 75 -6.37 -11.49 -37.32
C VAL A 75 -6.98 -10.16 -36.83
N HIS A 76 -7.05 -9.15 -37.70
CA HIS A 76 -7.61 -7.86 -37.35
C HIS A 76 -9.11 -7.94 -37.05
N GLU A 77 -9.88 -8.69 -37.86
CA GLU A 77 -11.31 -8.89 -37.63
C GLU A 77 -11.61 -9.76 -36.39
N LYS A 78 -10.82 -10.81 -36.15
CA LYS A 78 -10.92 -11.60 -34.91
C LYS A 78 -10.60 -10.77 -33.67
N THR A 79 -9.64 -9.84 -33.79
CA THR A 79 -9.28 -8.92 -32.70
C THR A 79 -10.41 -7.95 -32.39
N LYS A 80 -11.02 -7.34 -33.41
CA LYS A 80 -12.22 -6.49 -33.22
C LYS A 80 -13.36 -7.24 -32.55
N THR A 81 -13.56 -8.50 -32.94
CA THR A 81 -14.59 -9.36 -32.37
C THR A 81 -14.36 -9.62 -30.89
N LEU A 82 -13.13 -9.95 -30.49
CA LEU A 82 -12.76 -10.11 -29.08
C LEU A 82 -13.02 -8.84 -28.28
N PHE A 83 -12.59 -7.68 -28.76
CA PHE A 83 -12.80 -6.41 -28.05
C PHE A 83 -14.29 -6.10 -27.84
N LYS A 84 -15.13 -6.37 -28.84
CA LYS A 84 -16.58 -6.16 -28.75
C LYS A 84 -17.23 -7.10 -27.73
N ASP A 85 -16.76 -8.34 -27.64
CA ASP A 85 -17.26 -9.31 -26.66
C ASP A 85 -16.82 -8.96 -25.23
N LEU A 86 -15.56 -8.52 -25.06
CA LEU A 86 -15.07 -8.04 -23.76
C LEU A 86 -15.80 -6.79 -23.28
N GLU A 87 -16.10 -5.84 -24.18
CA GLU A 87 -16.91 -4.66 -23.83
C GLU A 87 -18.33 -5.02 -23.38
N LYS A 88 -18.96 -6.01 -24.02
CA LYS A 88 -20.28 -6.51 -23.61
C LYS A 88 -20.23 -7.15 -22.22
N LEU A 89 -19.20 -7.96 -21.96
CA LEU A 89 -18.98 -8.59 -20.66
C LEU A 89 -18.67 -7.56 -19.56
N GLN A 90 -18.05 -6.42 -19.89
CA GLN A 90 -17.81 -5.34 -18.94
C GLN A 90 -19.06 -4.49 -18.64
N LYS A 91 -20.01 -4.38 -19.59
CA LYS A 91 -21.24 -3.60 -19.40
C LYS A 91 -22.30 -4.33 -18.56
N ASN A 92 -22.23 -5.65 -18.43
CA ASN A 92 -23.19 -6.44 -17.65
C ASN A 92 -22.78 -6.47 -16.16
N LYS A 93 -23.27 -5.51 -15.37
CA LYS A 93 -22.88 -5.21 -13.98
C LYS A 93 -23.43 -6.18 -12.90
N THR A 94 -23.56 -7.48 -13.19
CA THR A 94 -24.26 -8.41 -12.26
C THR A 94 -23.55 -9.74 -12.00
N GLY A 95 -22.22 -9.79 -12.05
CA GLY A 95 -21.46 -10.99 -11.68
C GLY A 95 -19.95 -10.87 -11.90
N ASN A 96 -19.16 -11.73 -11.23
CA ASN A 96 -17.71 -11.80 -11.41
C ASN A 96 -17.37 -12.47 -12.75
N ASN A 97 -17.32 -11.70 -13.84
CA ASN A 97 -17.14 -12.18 -15.22
C ASN A 97 -15.69 -12.61 -15.56
N SER A 98 -14.82 -12.77 -14.54
CA SER A 98 -13.39 -13.09 -14.74
C SER A 98 -13.16 -14.42 -15.45
N LYS A 99 -14.02 -15.42 -15.24
CA LYS A 99 -13.88 -16.74 -15.86
C LYS A 99 -14.24 -16.70 -17.36
N GLU A 100 -15.30 -15.99 -17.71
CA GLU A 100 -15.76 -15.81 -19.09
C GLU A 100 -14.78 -14.96 -19.92
N ILE A 101 -14.18 -13.93 -19.31
CA ILE A 101 -13.13 -13.14 -19.96
C ILE A 101 -11.92 -14.01 -20.29
N GLN A 102 -11.47 -14.87 -19.36
CA GLN A 102 -10.35 -15.77 -19.60
C GLN A 102 -10.67 -16.80 -20.70
N GLU A 103 -11.89 -17.30 -20.73
CA GLU A 103 -12.34 -18.25 -21.75
C GLU A 103 -12.34 -17.62 -23.15
N LYS A 104 -12.84 -16.38 -23.28
CA LYS A 104 -12.85 -15.63 -24.56
C LYS A 104 -11.45 -15.28 -25.06
N VAL A 105 -10.53 -14.94 -24.15
CA VAL A 105 -9.12 -14.72 -24.51
C VAL A 105 -8.47 -16.02 -24.99
N ASN A 106 -8.71 -17.14 -24.31
CA ASN A 106 -8.17 -18.44 -24.71
C ASN A 106 -8.73 -18.93 -26.06
N GLU A 107 -10.01 -18.67 -26.32
CA GLU A 107 -10.67 -18.95 -27.61
C GLU A 107 -10.02 -18.15 -28.75
N PHE A 108 -9.77 -16.86 -28.54
CA PHE A 108 -9.07 -16.01 -29.51
C PHE A 108 -7.66 -16.53 -29.81
N LEU A 109 -6.88 -16.87 -28.78
CA LEU A 109 -5.51 -17.38 -28.94
C LEU A 109 -5.46 -18.68 -29.75
N LYS A 110 -6.45 -19.56 -29.57
CA LYS A 110 -6.61 -20.76 -30.41
C LYS A 110 -6.98 -20.40 -31.86
N SER A 111 -7.84 -19.40 -32.05
CA SER A 111 -8.34 -19.00 -33.38
C SER A 111 -7.29 -18.35 -34.30
N ILE A 112 -6.17 -17.88 -33.74
CA ILE A 112 -5.03 -17.33 -34.48
C ILE A 112 -3.90 -18.36 -34.67
N ASN A 113 -4.21 -19.66 -34.47
CA ASN A 113 -3.31 -20.81 -34.67
C ASN A 113 -1.96 -20.69 -33.93
N MET A 114 -1.96 -20.04 -32.78
CA MET A 114 -0.76 -19.87 -31.95
C MET A 114 -0.60 -21.10 -31.04
N PRO A 115 0.55 -21.80 -31.04
CA PRO A 115 0.71 -23.02 -30.26
C PRO A 115 0.65 -22.71 -28.76
N GLN A 116 -0.30 -23.33 -28.06
CA GLN A 116 -0.37 -23.30 -26.59
C GLN A 116 0.71 -24.21 -25.99
N LYS A 117 1.96 -23.73 -25.93
CA LYS A 117 2.95 -24.21 -24.96
C LYS A 117 3.08 -23.18 -23.86
N VAL A 118 2.43 -23.45 -22.72
CA VAL A 118 2.72 -22.77 -21.46
C VAL A 118 4.06 -23.28 -20.96
N ASN A 119 5.15 -22.70 -21.48
CA ASN A 119 6.46 -22.79 -20.86
C ASN A 119 6.67 -21.49 -20.06
N THR A 120 6.58 -21.62 -18.75
CA THR A 120 6.84 -20.54 -17.79
C THR A 120 8.32 -20.18 -17.80
N TYR A 121 8.73 -19.25 -18.67
CA TYR A 121 9.96 -18.49 -18.51
C TYR A 121 9.62 -17.05 -18.13
N PRO A 122 10.32 -16.45 -17.16
CA PRO A 122 9.93 -15.19 -16.55
C PRO A 122 10.13 -14.07 -17.57
N ILE A 123 9.01 -13.56 -18.09
CA ILE A 123 8.95 -12.19 -18.61
C ILE A 123 9.51 -11.31 -17.49
N PRO A 124 10.46 -10.40 -17.74
CA PRO A 124 10.78 -9.33 -16.81
C PRO A 124 9.51 -8.52 -16.66
N GLN A 125 8.68 -8.92 -15.69
CA GLN A 125 7.49 -8.19 -15.37
C GLN A 125 7.96 -6.78 -15.00
N PRO A 126 7.33 -5.71 -15.52
CA PRO A 126 7.40 -4.47 -14.79
C PRO A 126 7.09 -4.83 -13.34
N LYS A 127 7.95 -4.40 -12.39
CA LYS A 127 7.76 -4.65 -10.96
C LYS A 127 6.53 -3.88 -10.46
N THR A 128 5.35 -4.16 -11.00
CA THR A 128 4.10 -4.03 -10.29
C THR A 128 4.17 -5.06 -9.18
N LYS A 129 4.67 -4.63 -8.02
CA LYS A 129 4.37 -5.27 -6.75
C LYS A 129 2.87 -5.55 -6.79
N SER A 130 2.48 -6.82 -6.93
CA SER A 130 1.12 -7.23 -6.64
C SER A 130 0.79 -6.61 -5.29
N LYS A 131 -0.16 -5.69 -5.22
CA LYS A 131 -0.59 -5.13 -3.94
C LYS A 131 -1.21 -6.32 -3.21
N LYS A 132 -0.44 -6.95 -2.32
CA LYS A 132 -0.93 -8.01 -1.44
C LYS A 132 -2.21 -7.52 -0.78
N ALA A 133 -3.21 -8.37 -0.67
CA ALA A 133 -4.46 -8.04 0.01
C ALA A 133 -4.24 -7.92 1.53
N PHE A 134 -5.28 -7.51 2.26
CA PHE A 134 -5.28 -7.69 3.71
C PHE A 134 -5.17 -9.18 4.06
N PHE A 135 -4.66 -9.48 5.24
CA PHE A 135 -4.43 -10.84 5.70
C PHE A 135 -5.71 -11.68 5.76
N THR A 136 -5.57 -12.96 5.46
CA THR A 136 -6.55 -13.99 5.86
C THR A 136 -6.42 -14.32 7.35
N GLU A 137 -7.44 -14.97 7.91
CA GLU A 137 -7.39 -15.45 9.30
C GLU A 137 -6.17 -16.36 9.55
N ALA A 138 -5.94 -17.34 8.67
CA ALA A 138 -4.80 -18.25 8.77
C ALA A 138 -3.44 -17.52 8.72
N GLU A 139 -3.30 -16.47 7.89
CA GLU A 139 -2.07 -15.67 7.86
C GLU A 139 -1.86 -14.85 9.15
N LEU A 140 -2.94 -14.39 9.80
CA LEU A 140 -2.86 -13.66 11.07
C LEU A 140 -2.48 -14.61 12.21
N GLU A 141 -3.09 -15.80 12.25
CA GLU A 141 -2.76 -16.85 13.22
C GLU A 141 -1.32 -17.35 13.05
N GLU A 142 -0.84 -17.46 11.80
CA GLU A 142 0.56 -17.78 11.51
C GLU A 142 1.49 -16.68 12.05
N ALA A 143 1.20 -15.42 11.73
CA ALA A 143 2.03 -14.30 12.17
C ALA A 143 2.09 -14.20 13.70
N GLU A 144 0.96 -14.38 14.39
CA GLU A 144 0.91 -14.41 15.85
C GLU A 144 1.71 -15.59 16.42
N ARG A 145 1.56 -16.79 15.85
CA ARG A 145 2.31 -17.97 16.28
C ARG A 145 3.81 -17.80 16.08
N GLU A 146 4.26 -17.26 14.95
CA GLU A 146 5.68 -16.97 14.74
C GLU A 146 6.21 -15.92 15.72
N LEU A 147 5.39 -14.92 16.08
CA LEU A 147 5.76 -13.89 17.05
C LEU A 147 6.00 -14.48 18.43
N VAL A 148 5.07 -15.34 18.89
CA VAL A 148 5.17 -16.04 20.18
C VAL A 148 6.38 -16.98 20.24
N ASN A 149 6.82 -17.51 19.09
CA ASN A 149 7.96 -18.41 18.99
C ASN A 149 9.30 -17.71 18.67
N LEU A 150 9.37 -16.38 18.78
CA LEU A 150 10.62 -15.66 18.62
C LEU A 150 11.69 -16.15 19.63
N PRO A 151 12.90 -16.57 19.17
CA PRO A 151 13.89 -17.21 20.04
C PRO A 151 14.27 -16.40 21.28
N GLN A 152 14.36 -15.07 21.17
CA GLN A 152 14.74 -14.18 22.28
C GLN A 152 13.67 -14.08 23.38
N TYR A 153 12.44 -14.50 23.10
CA TYR A 153 11.33 -14.57 24.07
C TYR A 153 11.05 -16.01 24.54
N SER A 154 11.90 -16.99 24.21
CA SER A 154 11.71 -18.37 24.64
C SER A 154 11.57 -18.47 26.17
N GLY A 155 10.43 -18.98 26.64
CA GLY A 155 10.10 -19.08 28.06
C GLY A 155 9.79 -17.76 28.78
N LYS A 156 9.63 -16.65 28.04
CA LYS A 156 9.34 -15.31 28.58
C LYS A 156 7.99 -14.81 28.06
N GLU A 157 7.29 -14.04 28.88
CA GLU A 157 6.05 -13.39 28.47
C GLU A 157 6.33 -12.27 27.47
N ILE A 158 5.58 -12.23 26.36
CA ILE A 158 5.65 -11.16 25.37
C ILE A 158 4.68 -10.05 25.77
N GLN A 159 5.24 -8.86 25.99
CA GLN A 159 4.48 -7.65 26.29
C GLN A 159 4.49 -6.73 25.07
N ILE A 160 3.32 -6.49 24.49
CA ILE A 160 3.13 -5.53 23.39
C ILE A 160 3.16 -4.11 23.95
N TYR A 161 3.91 -3.24 23.30
CA TYR A 161 4.06 -1.83 23.66
C TYR A 161 3.27 -0.92 22.70
N GLN A 162 2.41 -0.07 23.28
CA GLN A 162 1.63 1.00 22.64
C GLN A 162 0.59 0.59 21.60
N SER A 163 0.94 -0.21 20.59
CA SER A 163 0.05 -0.50 19.47
C SER A 163 0.53 -1.66 18.61
N VAL A 164 -0.43 -2.24 17.88
CA VAL A 164 -0.20 -3.18 16.78
C VAL A 164 -0.93 -2.67 15.55
N HIS A 165 -0.23 -2.61 14.43
CA HIS A 165 -0.71 -2.03 13.17
C HIS A 165 -0.80 -3.11 12.09
N PHE A 166 -1.95 -3.23 11.45
CA PHE A 166 -2.22 -4.18 10.37
C PHE A 166 -2.52 -3.41 9.08
N ASP A 167 -1.57 -3.45 8.15
CA ASP A 167 -1.65 -2.74 6.88
C ASP A 167 -2.28 -3.63 5.79
N GLY A 168 -3.11 -3.03 4.92
CA GLY A 168 -3.82 -3.69 3.83
C GLY A 168 -2.96 -4.20 2.69
N ASN A 169 -1.64 -4.16 2.85
CA ASN A 169 -0.66 -4.76 1.97
C ASN A 169 0.05 -5.96 2.61
N GLY A 170 -0.56 -6.55 3.63
CA GLY A 170 -0.05 -7.73 4.30
C GLY A 170 1.21 -7.46 5.11
N ARG A 171 1.25 -6.33 5.83
CA ARG A 171 2.28 -6.03 6.83
C ARG A 171 1.70 -5.85 8.23
N ILE A 172 2.44 -6.33 9.23
CA ILE A 172 2.15 -6.07 10.65
C ILE A 172 3.32 -5.30 11.23
N ARG A 173 3.06 -4.26 12.02
CA ARG A 173 4.09 -3.49 12.72
C ARG A 173 3.72 -3.35 14.18
N LEU A 174 4.65 -3.65 15.06
CA LEU A 174 4.45 -3.59 16.50
C LEU A 174 5.76 -3.31 17.22
N MET A 175 5.64 -3.07 18.51
CA MET A 175 6.77 -2.91 19.41
C MET A 175 6.59 -3.84 20.60
N LEU A 176 7.68 -4.44 21.06
CA LEU A 176 7.70 -5.34 22.21
C LEU A 176 8.63 -4.79 23.29
N LEU A 177 8.29 -5.04 24.55
CA LEU A 177 9.21 -4.82 25.66
C LEU A 177 10.40 -5.76 25.54
N HIS A 178 11.62 -5.24 25.67
CA HIS A 178 12.83 -6.06 25.59
C HIS A 178 12.80 -7.16 26.68
N PRO A 179 13.12 -8.43 26.34
CA PRO A 179 12.93 -9.59 27.23
C PRO A 179 13.84 -9.64 28.46
N GLU A 180 14.75 -8.67 28.61
CA GLU A 180 15.73 -8.60 29.72
C GLU A 180 15.80 -7.21 30.36
N ASN A 181 15.39 -6.16 29.64
CA ASN A 181 15.52 -4.79 30.13
C ASN A 181 14.17 -4.10 30.02
N PRO A 182 13.47 -3.88 31.15
CA PRO A 182 12.11 -3.33 31.14
C PRO A 182 12.05 -1.85 30.72
N LYS A 183 13.20 -1.21 30.47
CA LYS A 183 13.26 0.16 29.92
C LYS A 183 13.40 0.19 28.40
N TYR A 184 13.70 -0.94 27.77
CA TYR A 184 13.97 -1.01 26.35
C TYR A 184 12.78 -1.61 25.60
N VAL A 185 12.60 -1.11 24.38
CA VAL A 185 11.55 -1.53 23.47
C VAL A 185 12.19 -1.75 22.11
N ASP A 186 11.80 -2.84 21.46
CA ASP A 186 12.22 -3.16 20.11
C ASP A 186 11.03 -3.15 19.16
N ALA A 187 11.22 -2.56 17.98
CA ALA A 187 10.25 -2.61 16.90
C ALA A 187 10.44 -3.87 16.05
N TYR A 188 9.33 -4.42 15.59
CA TYR A 188 9.25 -5.59 14.73
C TYR A 188 8.29 -5.33 13.57
N GLU A 189 8.63 -5.87 12.41
CA GLU A 189 7.80 -5.80 11.21
C GLU A 189 7.62 -7.22 10.65
N TYR A 190 6.37 -7.61 10.40
CA TYR A 190 6.03 -8.81 9.68
C TYR A 190 5.79 -8.47 8.22
N GLU A 191 6.55 -9.08 7.32
CA GLU A 191 6.35 -8.94 5.87
C GLU A 191 6.81 -10.24 5.19
N ASN A 192 6.11 -10.63 4.12
CA ASN A 192 6.44 -11.84 3.34
C ASN A 192 6.53 -13.13 4.18
N GLY A 193 5.68 -13.24 5.21
CA GLY A 193 5.57 -14.45 6.00
C GLY A 193 6.60 -14.59 7.12
N LYS A 194 7.33 -13.52 7.49
CA LYS A 194 8.38 -13.57 8.52
C LYS A 194 8.44 -12.28 9.32
N TRP A 195 8.81 -12.40 10.58
CA TRP A 195 9.19 -11.26 11.43
C TRP A 195 10.63 -10.81 11.17
N SER A 196 10.85 -9.50 11.25
CA SER A 196 12.18 -8.90 11.21
C SER A 196 13.00 -9.21 12.47
N ALA A 197 14.31 -9.01 12.38
CA ALA A 197 15.15 -8.86 13.57
C ALA A 197 14.67 -7.65 14.42
N PRO A 198 14.93 -7.64 15.74
CA PRO A 198 14.59 -6.51 16.61
C PRO A 198 15.30 -5.23 16.16
N LYS A 199 14.56 -4.11 16.16
CA LYS A 199 15.11 -2.77 15.92
C LYS A 199 14.95 -1.94 17.20
N PRO A 200 16.03 -1.61 17.92
CA PRO A 200 15.93 -0.83 19.16
C PRO A 200 15.26 0.53 18.97
N ILE A 201 14.33 0.86 19.86
CA ILE A 201 13.60 2.14 19.86
C ILE A 201 13.86 2.89 21.17
N GLN A 202 14.22 4.16 21.05
CA GLN A 202 14.29 5.06 22.20
C GLN A 202 12.88 5.46 22.63
N THR A 203 12.51 5.12 23.86
CA THR A 203 11.24 5.54 24.45
C THR A 203 11.41 6.92 25.10
N THR A 204 10.54 7.87 24.73
CA THR A 204 10.47 9.19 25.37
C THR A 204 9.49 9.21 26.55
N SER A 205 8.65 8.17 26.66
CA SER A 205 7.68 8.00 27.75
C SER A 205 8.39 7.56 29.03
N SER A 206 8.24 8.33 30.09
CA SER A 206 8.68 7.92 31.44
C SER A 206 7.86 6.75 32.01
N ASN A 207 6.76 6.37 31.37
CA ASN A 207 5.83 5.37 31.89
C ASN A 207 5.51 4.31 30.82
N ILE A 208 6.46 3.40 30.61
CA ILE A 208 6.32 2.28 29.67
C ILE A 208 5.21 1.34 30.13
N GLU A 209 5.12 1.07 31.44
CA GLU A 209 4.21 0.11 32.06
C GLU A 209 2.73 0.36 31.70
N ARG A 210 2.29 1.62 31.68
CA ARG A 210 0.93 2.01 31.28
C ARG A 210 0.59 1.75 29.82
N ARG A 211 1.58 1.41 28.99
CA ARG A 211 1.44 1.15 27.55
C ARG A 211 1.68 -0.32 27.21
N LEU A 212 1.77 -1.19 28.21
CA LEU A 212 1.97 -2.63 28.02
C LEU A 212 0.67 -3.40 28.11
N VAL A 213 0.60 -4.46 27.30
CA VAL A 213 -0.40 -5.51 27.42
C VAL A 213 0.23 -6.86 27.06
N PRO A 214 -0.09 -7.94 27.77
CA PRO A 214 0.31 -9.28 27.37
C PRO A 214 -0.23 -9.66 26.00
N ILE A 215 0.58 -10.35 25.20
CA ILE A 215 0.17 -10.82 23.88
C ILE A 215 -1.08 -11.72 23.96
N ASN A 216 -1.25 -12.49 25.04
CA ASN A 216 -2.39 -13.39 25.23
C ASN A 216 -3.75 -12.69 25.38
N GLN A 217 -3.77 -11.36 25.54
CA GLN A 217 -5.00 -10.55 25.56
C GLN A 217 -5.41 -10.06 24.17
N ILE A 218 -4.57 -10.29 23.16
CA ILE A 218 -4.79 -9.87 21.79
C ILE A 218 -4.85 -11.12 20.92
N ASN A 219 -5.84 -11.19 20.05
CA ASN A 219 -5.86 -12.15 18.94
C ASN A 219 -5.71 -11.37 17.63
N PHE A 220 -4.72 -11.72 16.81
CA PHE A 220 -4.46 -11.03 15.55
C PHE A 220 -5.61 -11.22 14.55
N SER A 221 -6.32 -12.36 14.58
CA SER A 221 -7.48 -12.59 13.70
C SER A 221 -8.62 -11.59 13.98
N SER A 222 -8.71 -11.05 15.20
CA SER A 222 -9.67 -10.00 15.53
C SER A 222 -9.50 -8.75 14.65
N ALA A 223 -8.29 -8.47 14.13
CA ALA A 223 -8.08 -7.36 13.20
C ALA A 223 -8.88 -7.54 11.90
N LEU A 224 -9.02 -8.77 11.41
CA LEU A 224 -9.84 -9.08 10.23
C LEU A 224 -11.33 -8.89 10.54
N THR A 225 -11.80 -9.34 11.71
CA THR A 225 -13.18 -9.15 12.17
C THR A 225 -13.53 -7.66 12.26
N VAL A 226 -12.64 -6.85 12.85
CA VAL A 226 -12.80 -5.39 12.92
C VAL A 226 -12.87 -4.78 11.52
N LEU A 227 -11.94 -5.16 10.63
CA LEU A 227 -11.91 -4.66 9.24
C LEU A 227 -13.23 -4.94 8.51
N GLN A 228 -13.70 -6.17 8.57
CA GLN A 228 -14.92 -6.61 7.89
C GLN A 228 -16.14 -5.87 8.45
N THR A 229 -16.26 -5.83 9.78
CA THR A 229 -17.37 -5.17 10.46
C THR A 229 -17.40 -3.68 10.18
N TYR A 230 -16.24 -3.00 10.28
CA TYR A 230 -16.10 -1.58 9.97
C TYR A 230 -16.52 -1.29 8.53
N ASN A 231 -15.96 -2.02 7.56
CA ASN A 231 -16.25 -1.79 6.15
C ASN A 231 -17.70 -2.15 5.78
N GLN A 232 -18.32 -3.11 6.46
CA GLN A 232 -19.75 -3.39 6.32
C GLN A 232 -20.62 -2.22 6.81
N LYS A 233 -20.23 -1.53 7.90
CA LYS A 233 -20.95 -0.34 8.38
C LYS A 233 -20.70 0.87 7.49
N VAL A 234 -19.49 1.04 7.00
CA VAL A 234 -19.14 2.10 6.05
C VAL A 234 -19.99 2.04 4.77
N SER A 235 -20.28 0.84 4.24
CA SER A 235 -21.07 0.73 3.00
C SER A 235 -22.52 1.20 3.14
N GLN A 236 -22.99 1.39 4.38
CA GLN A 236 -24.33 1.88 4.71
C GLN A 236 -24.38 3.40 4.88
N VAL A 237 -23.22 4.07 4.92
CA VAL A 237 -23.11 5.51 5.18
C VAL A 237 -22.70 6.25 3.91
N GLU A 238 -23.54 7.20 3.48
CA GLU A 238 -23.32 7.94 2.23
C GLU A 238 -21.98 8.69 2.24
N GLY A 239 -21.11 8.37 1.28
CA GLY A 239 -19.80 9.02 1.10
C GLY A 239 -18.72 8.61 2.10
N ALA A 240 -18.99 7.67 3.00
CA ALA A 240 -17.96 7.07 3.82
C ALA A 240 -17.02 6.20 3.00
N LYS A 241 -15.74 6.14 3.41
CA LYS A 241 -14.68 5.42 2.69
C LYS A 241 -14.24 4.17 3.46
N PRO A 242 -14.13 3.00 2.80
CA PRO A 242 -13.61 1.81 3.45
C PRO A 242 -12.14 2.00 3.81
N THR A 243 -11.70 1.29 4.84
CA THR A 243 -10.29 1.22 5.21
C THR A 243 -9.71 -0.13 4.80
N THR A 244 -8.39 -0.17 4.63
CA THR A 244 -7.62 -1.41 4.58
C THR A 244 -6.59 -1.45 5.70
N TYR A 245 -6.68 -0.55 6.66
CA TYR A 245 -5.75 -0.37 7.76
C TYR A 245 -6.51 -0.37 9.08
N ILE A 246 -6.13 -1.32 9.95
CA ILE A 246 -6.66 -1.49 11.30
C ILE A 246 -5.48 -1.42 12.26
N TYR A 247 -5.69 -0.82 13.43
CA TYR A 247 -4.71 -0.91 14.51
C TYR A 247 -5.41 -0.99 15.86
N LEU A 248 -4.72 -1.58 16.83
CA LEU A 248 -5.09 -1.46 18.23
C LEU A 248 -4.11 -0.53 18.94
N SER A 249 -4.60 0.16 19.97
CA SER A 249 -3.77 0.93 20.89
C SER A 249 -3.97 0.45 22.31
N VAL A 250 -2.89 0.50 23.09
CA VAL A 250 -2.80 0.04 24.47
C VAL A 250 -2.73 1.24 25.41
N TRP A 251 -3.57 1.20 26.44
CA TRP A 251 -3.54 2.17 27.54
C TRP A 251 -4.07 1.53 28.82
N ASP A 252 -3.27 1.62 29.89
CA ASP A 252 -3.60 1.13 31.23
C ASP A 252 -4.09 -0.34 31.22
N GLY A 253 -3.35 -1.21 30.51
CA GLY A 253 -3.65 -2.63 30.38
C GLY A 253 -4.89 -2.95 29.54
N ARG A 254 -5.48 -1.96 28.86
CA ARG A 254 -6.64 -2.13 27.98
C ARG A 254 -6.27 -1.87 26.54
N ILE A 255 -6.97 -2.53 25.63
CA ILE A 255 -6.85 -2.30 24.19
C ILE A 255 -8.08 -1.57 23.63
N ARG A 256 -7.86 -0.77 22.60
CA ARG A 256 -8.91 -0.19 21.77
C ARG A 256 -8.57 -0.34 20.31
N TRP A 257 -9.51 -0.87 19.53
CA TRP A 257 -9.41 -0.99 18.08
C TRP A 257 -9.76 0.31 17.36
N PHE A 258 -9.15 0.51 16.20
CA PHE A 258 -9.35 1.66 15.31
C PHE A 258 -9.43 1.23 13.85
N PRO A 259 -10.14 1.97 12.97
CA PRO A 259 -10.72 3.31 13.21
C PRO A 259 -11.91 3.34 14.18
N GLY A 260 -11.98 4.39 14.99
CA GLY A 260 -13.05 4.60 16.00
C GLY A 260 -14.21 5.47 15.51
N THR A 261 -14.21 5.87 14.24
CA THR A 261 -15.26 6.74 13.67
C THR A 261 -15.49 6.43 12.19
N ILE A 262 -16.73 6.58 11.73
CA ILE A 262 -17.12 6.55 10.32
C ILE A 262 -17.58 7.95 9.93
N ASN A 263 -16.96 8.53 8.90
CA ASN A 263 -17.30 9.87 8.41
C ASN A 263 -17.99 9.77 7.06
N GLY A 264 -19.29 10.08 7.03
CA GLY A 264 -20.08 10.22 5.81
C GLY A 264 -20.12 11.67 5.31
N THR A 265 -20.93 11.90 4.29
CA THR A 265 -21.16 13.22 3.67
C THR A 265 -22.03 14.11 4.55
N ARG A 266 -22.98 13.50 5.27
CA ARG A 266 -24.01 14.21 6.05
C ARG A 266 -24.09 13.79 7.51
N GLU A 267 -23.46 12.67 7.85
CA GLU A 267 -23.54 12.04 9.15
C GLU A 267 -22.17 11.49 9.56
N ARG A 268 -21.96 11.40 10.87
CA ARG A 268 -20.77 10.83 11.47
C ARG A 268 -21.20 9.84 12.54
N TYR A 269 -20.46 8.76 12.65
CA TYR A 269 -20.66 7.77 13.69
C TYR A 269 -19.39 7.56 14.50
N SER A 270 -19.56 7.43 15.80
CA SER A 270 -18.61 6.80 16.70
C SER A 270 -18.83 5.28 16.67
N ILE A 271 -17.75 4.51 16.46
CA ILE A 271 -17.77 3.05 16.41
C ILE A 271 -16.72 2.48 17.36
N ASP A 272 -17.11 1.51 18.19
CA ASP A 272 -16.24 0.85 19.14
C ASP A 272 -16.37 -0.67 19.02
N PHE A 273 -15.29 -1.38 19.37
CA PHE A 273 -15.19 -2.83 19.29
C PHE A 273 -14.76 -3.41 20.64
N GLU A 274 -15.17 -4.64 20.90
CA GLU A 274 -14.62 -5.45 21.98
C GLU A 274 -13.21 -5.94 21.62
N PRO A 275 -12.40 -6.41 22.59
CA PRO A 275 -11.05 -6.93 22.33
C PRO A 275 -11.00 -8.02 21.26
N ASN A 276 -12.01 -8.89 21.19
CA ASN A 276 -12.13 -9.95 20.18
C ASN A 276 -12.55 -9.45 18.78
N GLY A 277 -12.74 -8.13 18.61
CA GLY A 277 -13.05 -7.48 17.36
C GLY A 277 -14.54 -7.39 17.02
N THR A 278 -15.44 -7.91 17.86
CA THR A 278 -16.89 -7.76 17.63
C THR A 278 -17.35 -6.32 17.89
N LEU A 279 -18.41 -5.89 17.22
CA LEU A 279 -18.99 -4.57 17.41
C LEU A 279 -19.50 -4.41 18.84
N LYS A 280 -18.98 -3.42 19.56
CA LYS A 280 -19.42 -3.05 20.90
C LYS A 280 -20.51 -1.98 20.85
N ASN A 281 -20.27 -0.94 20.06
CA ASN A 281 -21.16 0.21 19.99
C ASN A 281 -21.07 0.88 18.61
N LEU A 282 -22.19 1.41 18.14
CA LEU A 282 -22.28 2.29 16.98
C LEU A 282 -23.28 3.38 17.31
N LYS A 283 -22.81 4.63 17.36
CA LYS A 283 -23.62 5.79 17.72
C LYS A 283 -23.43 6.88 16.69
N GLN A 284 -24.53 7.47 16.22
CA GLN A 284 -24.49 8.69 15.41
C GLN A 284 -24.16 9.88 16.31
N ASP A 285 -23.18 10.68 15.88
CA ASP A 285 -22.74 11.90 16.57
C ASP A 285 -23.73 13.06 16.35
#